data_AF-A0A838LUF2-F1
#
_entry.id   AF-A0A838LUF2-F1
#
_cell.length_a   1.000
_cell.length_b   1.000
_cell.length_c   1.000
_cell.angle_alpha   90.00
_cell.angle_beta   90.00
_cell.angle_gamma   90.00
#
_symmetry.space_group_name_H-M   'P 1'
#
loop_
_entity.id
_entity.type
_entity.pdbx_description
1 polymer ?
#
loop_
_entity_poly.entity_id
_entity_poly.type
_entity_poly.pdbx_seq_one_letter_code
_entity_poly.pdbx_strand_id
1 'polypeptide(L)'
;MHIEFWGNEFKVNVIIGCIGAFLIAVVSSMFGFGGGPFMVPLMAVVLGLPMYVVVGSSLLAIFFNTLMSTTRHYGLGNFDLDLFLVMFPAALLAGWIAPKIAKRINPLWVKRVAVLGLSLLGLSLLGVF
;
A
#
# COMPACT_ATOMS: atom_id res chain seq x y z
N MET A 1 -20.43 -8.29 -9.63
CA MET A 1 -20.31 -9.59 -8.95
C MET A 1 -20.79 -9.38 -7.52
N HIS A 2 -21.76 -10.17 -7.06
CA HIS A 2 -22.18 -10.15 -5.66
C HIS A 2 -21.17 -11.02 -4.89
N ILE A 3 -20.44 -10.41 -3.96
CA ILE A 3 -19.52 -11.13 -3.08
C ILE A 3 -20.20 -11.16 -1.71
N GLU A 4 -20.64 -12.33 -1.28
CA GLU A 4 -21.10 -12.53 0.09
C GLU A 4 -19.90 -12.75 0.99
N PHE A 5 -19.73 -11.89 1.98
CA PHE A 5 -18.73 -12.08 3.02
C PHE A 5 -19.38 -11.83 4.36
N TRP A 6 -19.50 -12.88 5.19
CA TRP A 6 -20.10 -12.79 6.53
C TRP A 6 -21.57 -12.30 6.54
N GLY A 7 -22.38 -12.77 5.59
CA GLY A 7 -23.82 -12.48 5.54
C GLY A 7 -24.19 -11.08 5.01
N ASN A 8 -23.22 -10.31 4.52
CA ASN A 8 -23.45 -9.06 3.80
C ASN A 8 -23.11 -9.23 2.30
N GLU A 9 -24.04 -8.85 1.43
CA GLU A 9 -23.82 -8.83 -0.02
C GLU A 9 -23.11 -7.55 -0.45
N PHE A 10 -21.91 -7.68 -1.03
CA PHE A 10 -21.19 -6.56 -1.61
C PHE A 10 -21.28 -6.61 -3.14
N LYS A 11 -21.85 -5.56 -3.73
CA LYS A 11 -21.85 -5.37 -5.19
C LYS A 11 -20.48 -4.83 -5.62
N VAL A 12 -19.60 -5.74 -6.03
CA VAL A 12 -18.27 -5.38 -6.52
C VAL A 12 -18.30 -5.29 -8.04
N ASN A 13 -17.89 -4.13 -8.57
CA ASN A 13 -17.60 -4.00 -9.99
C ASN A 13 -16.17 -4.47 -10.26
N VAL A 14 -16.04 -5.75 -10.61
CA VAL A 14 -14.76 -6.42 -10.87
C VAL A 14 -13.98 -5.73 -11.99
N ILE A 15 -14.66 -5.18 -13.00
CA ILE A 15 -14.01 -4.50 -14.13
C ILE A 15 -13.29 -3.24 -13.65
N ILE A 16 -13.97 -2.42 -12.84
CA ILE A 16 -13.38 -1.21 -12.24
C ILE A 16 -12.24 -1.59 -11.28
N GLY A 17 -12.43 -2.64 -10.48
CA GLY A 17 -11.41 -3.13 -9.56
C GLY A 17 -10.15 -3.59 -10.29
N CYS A 18 -10.28 -4.39 -11.35
CA CYS A 18 -9.15 -4.88 -12.12
C CYS A 18 -8.42 -3.76 -12.88
N ILE A 19 -9.15 -2.86 -13.54
CA ILE A 19 -8.55 -1.73 -14.26
C ILE A 19 -7.84 -0.79 -13.28
N GLY A 20 -8.50 -0.44 -12.18
CA GLY A 20 -7.92 0.42 -11.14
C GLY A 20 -6.69 -0.22 -10.50
N ALA A 21 -6.77 -1.51 -10.14
CA ALA A 21 -5.64 -2.23 -9.56
C ALA A 21 -4.47 -2.33 -10.56
N PHE A 22 -4.74 -2.55 -11.83
CA PHE A 22 -3.71 -2.60 -12.88
C PHE A 22 -3.02 -1.24 -13.03
N LEU A 23 -3.77 -0.15 -13.16
CA LEU A 23 -3.20 1.19 -13.28
C LEU A 23 -2.36 1.57 -12.05
N ILE A 24 -2.89 1.30 -10.85
CA ILE A 24 -2.15 1.55 -9.62
C ILE A 24 -0.90 0.68 -9.54
N ALA A 25 -0.97 -0.59 -9.92
CA ALA A 25 0.20 -1.48 -9.91
C ALA A 25 1.29 -0.99 -10.88
N VAL A 26 0.92 -0.56 -12.09
CA VAL A 26 1.87 0.01 -13.07
C VAL A 26 2.54 1.26 -12.50
N VAL A 27 1.76 2.24 -12.04
CA VAL A 27 2.31 3.48 -11.47
C VAL A 27 3.19 3.17 -10.26
N SER A 28 2.70 2.34 -9.34
CA SER A 28 3.43 2.04 -8.10
C SER A 28 4.70 1.23 -8.33
N SER A 29 4.72 0.39 -9.37
CA SER A 29 5.91 -0.37 -9.78
C SER A 29 6.98 0.54 -10.39
N MET A 30 6.58 1.59 -11.12
CA MET A 30 7.52 2.62 -11.60
C MET A 30 8.19 3.38 -10.46
N PHE A 31 7.46 3.70 -9.39
CA PHE A 31 7.98 4.41 -8.21
C PHE A 31 8.62 3.51 -7.15
N GLY A 32 8.46 2.18 -7.24
CA GLY A 32 9.11 1.22 -6.34
C GLY A 32 8.52 1.08 -4.92
N PHE A 33 7.38 1.70 -4.58
CA PHE A 33 6.79 1.63 -3.22
C PHE A 33 5.67 0.58 -3.03
N GLY A 34 5.39 -0.26 -4.04
CA GLY A 34 4.49 -1.43 -3.91
C GLY A 34 2.97 -1.14 -3.94
N GLY A 35 2.53 0.11 -3.93
CA GLY A 35 1.13 0.51 -4.22
C GLY A 35 0.15 0.51 -3.05
N GLY A 36 0.64 0.28 -1.83
CA GLY A 36 -0.21 0.19 -0.63
C GLY A 36 -1.13 1.38 -0.34
N PRO A 37 -0.62 2.63 -0.34
CA PRO A 37 -1.43 3.83 -0.16
C PRO A 37 -2.63 3.96 -1.10
N PHE A 38 -2.57 3.37 -2.30
CA PHE A 38 -3.61 3.49 -3.33
C PHE A 38 -4.50 2.25 -3.43
N MET A 39 -3.98 1.05 -3.15
CA MET A 39 -4.76 -0.20 -3.13
C MET A 39 -5.84 -0.18 -2.04
N VAL A 40 -5.54 0.37 -0.85
CA VAL A 40 -6.49 0.40 0.26
C VAL A 40 -7.70 1.29 -0.04
N PRO A 41 -7.55 2.55 -0.51
CA PRO A 41 -8.69 3.37 -0.94
C PRO A 41 -9.46 2.79 -2.12
N LEU A 42 -8.77 2.16 -3.10
CA LEU A 42 -9.45 1.49 -4.21
C LEU A 42 -10.43 0.42 -3.69
N MET A 43 -9.97 -0.44 -2.79
CA MET A 43 -10.80 -1.53 -2.27
C MET A 43 -11.86 -1.03 -1.26
N ALA A 44 -11.52 -0.10 -0.38
CA ALA A 44 -12.45 0.38 0.65
C ALA A 44 -13.48 1.39 0.12
N VAL A 45 -13.06 2.36 -0.70
CA VAL A 45 -13.91 3.47 -1.14
C VAL A 45 -14.55 3.19 -2.50
N VAL A 46 -13.78 2.69 -3.47
CA VAL A 46 -14.30 2.47 -4.84
C VAL A 46 -15.09 1.17 -4.95
N LEU A 47 -14.59 0.09 -4.32
CA LEU A 47 -15.26 -1.22 -4.34
C LEU A 47 -16.21 -1.42 -3.16
N GLY A 48 -16.20 -0.52 -2.17
CA GLY A 48 -17.09 -0.58 -1.00
C GLY A 48 -16.88 -1.81 -0.11
N LEU A 49 -15.69 -2.43 -0.17
CA LEU A 49 -15.41 -3.65 0.58
C LEU A 49 -15.15 -3.33 2.07
N PRO A 50 -15.55 -4.25 2.97
CA PRO A 50 -15.35 -4.03 4.39
C PRO A 50 -13.86 -4.13 4.76
N MET A 51 -13.42 -3.30 5.70
CA MET A 51 -12.00 -3.12 6.03
C MET A 51 -11.26 -4.42 6.39
N TYR A 52 -11.94 -5.40 7.00
CA TYR A 52 -11.31 -6.67 7.36
C TYR A 52 -10.91 -7.51 6.12
N VAL A 53 -11.66 -7.42 5.01
CA VAL A 53 -11.28 -8.05 3.74
C VAL A 53 -10.19 -7.23 3.04
N VAL A 54 -10.38 -5.91 3.00
CA VAL A 54 -9.48 -4.96 2.32
C VAL A 54 -8.04 -5.08 2.83
N VAL A 55 -7.84 -5.19 4.14
CA VAL A 55 -6.50 -5.26 4.72
C VAL A 55 -5.76 -6.52 4.25
N GLY A 56 -6.43 -7.68 4.24
CA GLY A 56 -5.80 -8.93 3.81
C GLY A 56 -5.51 -8.97 2.30
N SER A 57 -6.49 -8.57 1.47
CA SER A 57 -6.35 -8.61 0.01
C SER A 57 -5.32 -7.61 -0.51
N SER A 58 -5.27 -6.41 0.07
CA SER A 58 -4.28 -5.39 -0.31
C SER A 58 -2.85 -5.82 0.04
N LEU A 59 -2.63 -6.43 1.21
CA LEU A 59 -1.30 -6.95 1.59
C LEU A 59 -0.79 -8.00 0.61
N LEU A 60 -1.67 -8.91 0.18
CA LEU A 60 -1.31 -9.91 -0.83
C LEU A 60 -0.94 -9.26 -2.17
N ALA A 61 -1.73 -8.29 -2.62
CA ALA A 61 -1.45 -7.56 -3.86
C ALA A 61 -0.13 -6.78 -3.81
N ILE A 62 0.12 -6.08 -2.69
CA ILE A 62 1.36 -5.33 -2.46
C ILE A 62 2.57 -6.27 -2.44
N PHE A 63 2.43 -7.47 -1.86
CA PHE A 63 3.49 -8.47 -1.82
C PHE A 63 3.91 -8.89 -3.23
N PHE A 64 2.97 -9.30 -4.08
CA PHE A 64 3.28 -9.68 -5.46
C PHE A 64 3.84 -8.52 -6.29
N ASN A 65 3.28 -7.32 -6.11
CA ASN A 65 3.76 -6.13 -6.81
C ASN A 65 5.21 -5.80 -6.42
N THR A 66 5.50 -5.79 -5.12
CA THR A 66 6.85 -5.51 -4.60
C THR A 66 7.84 -6.59 -5.02
N LEU A 67 7.43 -7.85 -5.02
CA LEU A 67 8.27 -8.96 -5.50
C LEU A 67 8.65 -8.76 -6.97
N MET A 68 7.68 -8.43 -7.84
CA MET A 68 7.91 -8.16 -9.26
C MET A 68 8.77 -6.90 -9.48
N SER A 69 8.52 -5.82 -8.75
CA SER A 69 9.32 -4.60 -8.84
C SER A 69 10.76 -4.83 -8.40
N THR A 70 10.98 -5.61 -7.33
CA THR A 70 12.31 -5.95 -6.81
C THR A 70 13.09 -6.82 -7.80
N THR A 71 12.48 -7.88 -8.33
CA THR A 71 13.15 -8.74 -9.33
C THR A 71 13.49 -7.97 -10.61
N ARG A 72 12.62 -7.06 -11.05
CA ARG A 72 12.90 -6.18 -12.20
C ARG A 72 14.05 -5.22 -11.93
N HIS A 73 14.09 -4.58 -10.77
CA HIS A 73 15.19 -3.68 -10.39
C HIS A 73 16.52 -4.43 -10.24
N TYR A 74 16.49 -5.64 -9.67
CA TYR A 74 17.65 -6.51 -9.58
C TYR A 74 18.19 -6.88 -10.97
N GLY A 75 17.31 -7.22 -11.92
CA GLY A 75 17.70 -7.53 -13.30
C GLY A 75 18.26 -6.32 -14.09
N LEU A 76 17.96 -5.10 -13.67
CA LEU A 76 18.49 -3.87 -14.29
C LEU A 76 19.86 -3.45 -13.72
N GLY A 77 20.40 -4.17 -12.73
CA GLY A 77 21.69 -3.87 -12.10
C GLY A 77 21.66 -2.68 -11.13
N ASN A 78 20.48 -2.09 -10.87
CA ASN A 78 20.29 -0.97 -9.94
C ASN A 78 20.10 -1.47 -8.49
N PHE A 79 20.94 -2.41 -8.05
CA PHE A 79 20.80 -3.03 -6.74
C PHE A 79 21.98 -2.69 -5.83
N ASP A 80 21.78 -1.70 -4.96
CA ASP A 80 22.73 -1.39 -3.89
C ASP A 80 22.52 -2.32 -2.70
N LEU A 81 23.44 -3.28 -2.57
CA LEU A 81 23.45 -4.25 -1.47
C LEU A 81 23.60 -3.58 -0.10
N ASP A 82 24.38 -2.51 -0.01
CA ASP A 82 24.62 -1.79 1.24
C ASP A 82 23.34 -1.13 1.76
N LEU A 83 22.60 -0.44 0.87
CA LEU A 83 21.31 0.15 1.21
C LEU A 83 20.28 -0.91 1.57
N PHE A 84 20.24 -2.03 0.84
CA PHE A 84 19.36 -3.14 1.15
C PHE A 84 19.60 -3.70 2.55
N LEU A 85 20.86 -3.92 2.94
CA LEU A 85 21.24 -4.46 4.24
C LEU A 85 20.82 -3.56 5.41
N VAL A 86 20.85 -2.24 5.22
CA VAL A 86 20.40 -1.28 6.23
C VAL A 86 18.87 -1.17 6.28
N MET A 87 18.22 -1.12 5.12
CA MET A 87 16.77 -0.89 5.03
C MET A 87 15.95 -2.13 5.36
N PHE A 88 16.42 -3.34 5.02
CA PHE A 88 15.69 -4.59 5.24
C PHE A 88 15.31 -4.84 6.72
N PRO A 89 16.24 -4.83 7.68
CA PRO A 89 15.90 -5.03 9.09
C PRO A 89 15.07 -3.87 9.64
N ALA A 90 15.32 -2.63 9.21
CA ALA A 90 14.53 -1.48 9.60
C ALA A 90 13.07 -1.60 9.14
N ALA A 91 12.83 -2.03 7.90
CA ALA A 91 11.50 -2.24 7.34
C ALA A 91 10.75 -3.38 8.03
N LEU A 92 11.43 -4.49 8.33
CA LEU A 92 10.86 -5.61 9.08
C LEU A 92 10.44 -5.20 10.50
N LEU A 93 11.32 -4.51 11.22
CA LEU A 93 11.03 -4.03 12.57
C LEU A 93 9.89 -3.00 12.55
N ALA A 94 9.93 -2.04 11.62
CA ALA A 94 8.86 -1.05 11.47
C ALA A 94 7.52 -1.71 11.15
N GLY A 95 7.47 -2.67 10.22
CA GLY A 95 6.25 -3.40 9.85
C GLY A 95 5.64 -4.19 11.01
N TRP A 96 6.46 -4.69 11.93
CA TRP A 96 6.00 -5.42 13.12
C TRP A 96 5.59 -4.51 14.28
N ILE A 97 6.34 -3.42 14.49
CA ILE A 97 6.16 -2.50 15.63
C ILE A 97 5.05 -1.48 15.34
N ALA A 98 5.01 -0.90 14.14
CA ALA A 98 4.09 0.19 13.81
C ALA A 98 2.60 -0.16 14.02
N PRO A 99 2.08 -1.34 13.61
CA PRO A 99 0.69 -1.69 13.87
C PRO A 99 0.38 -1.86 15.36
N LYS A 100 1.35 -2.31 16.17
CA LYS A 100 1.18 -2.45 17.63
C LYS A 100 1.10 -1.10 18.32
N ILE A 101 1.93 -0.15 17.88
CA ILE A 101 1.89 1.23 18.37
C ILE A 101 0.59 1.91 17.92
N ALA A 102 0.21 1.77 16.65
CA ALA A 102 -1.00 2.37 16.10
C ALA A 102 -2.28 1.95 16.84
N LYS A 103 -2.34 0.72 17.37
CA LYS A 103 -3.46 0.24 18.19
C LYS A 103 -3.57 0.89 19.57
N ARG A 104 -2.48 1.47 20.09
CA ARG A 104 -2.45 2.12 21.42
C ARG A 104 -2.71 3.63 21.37
N ILE A 105 -2.68 4.21 20.17
CA ILE A 105 -2.87 5.65 19.96
C ILE A 105 -4.30 5.89 19.49
N ASN A 106 -4.86 7.05 19.81
CA ASN A 106 -6.16 7.45 19.29
C ASN A 106 -6.12 7.48 17.73
N PRO A 107 -7.07 6.81 17.05
CA PRO A 107 -7.09 6.71 15.59
C PRO A 107 -7.10 8.07 14.88
N LEU A 108 -7.62 9.12 15.53
CA LEU A 108 -7.60 10.48 14.98
C LEU A 108 -6.17 11.03 14.83
N TRP A 109 -5.31 10.76 15.82
CA TRP A 109 -3.90 11.18 15.78
C TRP A 109 -3.11 10.38 14.75
N VAL A 110 -3.36 9.08 14.62
CA VAL A 110 -2.73 8.24 13.59
C VAL A 110 -3.06 8.76 12.19
N LYS A 111 -4.34 9.08 11.94
CA LYS A 111 -4.77 9.67 10.67
C LYS A 111 -4.12 11.04 10.41
N ARG A 112 -4.06 11.92 11.43
CA ARG A 112 -3.44 13.25 11.29
C ARG A 112 -1.95 13.17 10.96
N VAL A 113 -1.20 12.32 11.66
CA VAL A 113 0.24 12.13 11.40
C VAL A 113 0.47 11.59 10.00
N ALA A 114 -0.32 10.61 9.55
CA ALA A 114 -0.22 10.09 8.18
C ALA A 114 -0.50 11.16 7.11
N VAL A 115 -1.54 11.98 7.30
CA VAL A 115 -1.89 13.07 6.37
C VAL A 115 -0.80 14.14 6.36
N LEU A 116 -0.28 14.55 7.53
CA LEU A 116 0.81 15.52 7.62
C LEU A 116 2.09 15.01 6.96
N GLY A 117 2.46 13.75 7.21
CA GLY A 117 3.61 13.13 6.56
C GLY A 117 3.49 13.10 5.04
N LEU A 118 2.34 12.67 4.52
CA LEU A 118 2.08 12.62 3.07
C LEU A 118 2.07 14.00 2.42
N SER A 119 1.49 15.00 3.08
CA SER A 119 1.44 16.37 2.57
C SER A 119 2.81 17.04 2.57
N LEU A 120 3.62 16.84 3.62
CA LEU A 120 5.02 17.29 3.63
C LEU A 120 5.83 16.64 2.52
N LEU A 121 5.70 15.33 2.34
CA LEU A 121 6.43 14.57 1.32
C LEU A 121 6.01 15.02 -0.09
N GLY A 122 4.72 15.29 -0.30
CA GLY A 122 4.20 15.88 -1.53
C GLY A 122 4.75 17.28 -1.82
N LEU A 123 4.86 18.14 -0.79
CA LEU A 123 5.45 19.48 -0.93
C LEU A 123 6.93 19.44 -1.27
N SER A 124 7.71 18.54 -0.64
CA SER A 124 9.12 18.34 -0.99
C SER A 124 9.30 17.83 -2.42
N LEU A 125 8.45 16.90 -2.88
CA LEU A 125 8.51 16.41 -4.26
C LEU A 125 8.13 17.48 -5.30
N LEU A 126 7.31 18.45 -4.94
CA LEU A 126 6.95 19.60 -5.79
C LEU A 126 8.03 20.69 -5.82
N GLY A 127 9.13 20.54 -5.07
CA GLY A 127 10.23 21.51 -5.04
C GLY A 127 9.86 22.83 -4.35
N VAL A 128 8.85 22.82 -3.48
CA VAL A 128 8.47 24.00 -2.67
C VAL A 128 9.52 24.26 -1.58
N PHE A 129 10.32 23.25 -1.24
CA PHE A 129 11.46 23.28 -0.32
C PHE A 129 12.62 22.45 -0.87
#